data_AF-A0A1Q9NHK5-F1
#
_entry.id   AF-A0A1Q9NHK5-F1
#
_cell.length_a   1.000
_cell.length_b   1.000
_cell.length_c   1.000
_cell.angle_alpha   90.00
_cell.angle_beta   90.00
_cell.angle_gamma   90.00
#
_symmetry.space_group_name_H-M   'P 1'
#
loop_
_entity.id
_entity.type
_entity.pdbx_description
1 polymer ?
#
loop_
_entity_poly.entity_id
_entity_poly.type
_entity_poly.pdbx_seq_one_letter_code
_entity_poly.pdbx_strand_id
1 'polypeptide(L)'
;MLRNKIFVGIILFHFLLIFLFIPGLLFNIDSSKDCENGSGYTLFDFEHRTLPITYSFNSSVPQMIKDQTVIALEIWDNLISINLFERNNTDFTLFFEHRKISPEDRLFYDLDNPIGYADIYRNRSNNGDFDYFYNATIVFNLDYQFEDLEFSCNIWDSILSNKTVDILSIALHEIGHVLGLDHTLMYSLTMSPSYQGTFQKTLAQGDINGFNELFGGYEI
;
A
#
# COMPACT_ATOMS: atom_id res chain seq x y z
N MET A 1 -72.22 25.21 -0.42
CA MET A 1 -71.36 24.20 -1.06
C MET A 1 -69.92 24.68 -0.94
N LEU A 2 -69.25 24.39 0.18
CA LEU A 2 -68.38 23.23 0.45
C LEU A 2 -66.98 23.37 -0.17
N ARG A 3 -66.04 23.69 0.74
CA ARG A 3 -64.58 23.47 0.75
C ARG A 3 -64.07 22.47 -0.31
N ASN A 4 -62.93 22.77 -0.91
CA ASN A 4 -61.74 21.93 -0.75
C ASN A 4 -60.45 22.67 -1.12
N LYS A 5 -59.59 22.80 -0.11
CA LYS A 5 -58.17 23.15 -0.26
C LYS A 5 -57.47 21.91 -0.81
N ILE A 6 -56.80 22.00 -1.95
CA ILE A 6 -55.85 20.98 -2.38
C ILE A 6 -54.47 21.46 -1.93
N PHE A 7 -54.04 20.92 -0.79
CA PHE A 7 -52.63 20.83 -0.43
C PHE A 7 -52.05 19.68 -1.27
N VAL A 8 -51.18 19.98 -2.25
CA VAL A 8 -50.24 18.98 -2.76
C VAL A 8 -48.93 19.24 -2.03
N GLY A 9 -48.64 18.36 -1.07
CA GLY A 9 -47.40 18.39 -0.31
C GLY A 9 -46.21 18.13 -1.24
N ILE A 10 -45.24 19.04 -1.19
CA ILE A 10 -43.89 18.79 -1.67
C ILE A 10 -43.30 17.75 -0.72
N ILE A 11 -43.18 16.50 -1.17
CA ILE A 11 -42.35 15.49 -0.49
C ILE A 11 -40.90 15.88 -0.79
N LEU A 12 -40.33 16.69 0.09
CA LEU A 12 -38.88 16.87 0.19
C LEU A 12 -38.29 15.55 0.70
N PHE A 13 -37.81 14.71 -0.21
CA PHE A 13 -36.89 13.63 0.12
C PHE A 13 -35.57 14.29 0.57
N HIS A 14 -35.45 14.56 1.86
CA HIS A 14 -34.14 14.75 2.47
C HIS A 14 -33.41 13.40 2.37
N PHE A 15 -32.56 13.25 1.35
CA PHE A 15 -31.44 12.32 1.44
C PHE A 15 -30.50 12.87 2.51
N LEU A 16 -30.77 12.51 3.76
CA LEU A 16 -29.79 12.57 4.82
C LEU A 16 -28.76 11.49 4.47
N LEU A 17 -27.72 11.87 3.72
CA LEU A 17 -26.53 11.04 3.54
C LEU A 17 -25.84 11.00 4.91
N ILE A 18 -26.27 10.06 5.75
CA ILE A 18 -25.55 9.71 6.96
C ILE A 18 -24.25 9.07 6.46
N PHE A 19 -23.17 9.84 6.47
CA PHE A 19 -21.83 9.26 6.53
C PHE A 19 -21.77 8.48 7.84
N LEU A 20 -22.10 7.18 7.77
CA LEU A 20 -21.66 6.24 8.77
C LEU A 20 -20.15 6.13 8.58
N PHE A 21 -19.42 7.02 9.24
CA PHE A 21 -18.07 6.72 9.67
C PHE A 21 -18.24 5.48 10.57
N ILE A 22 -17.88 4.30 10.06
CA ILE A 22 -17.71 3.12 10.89
C ILE A 22 -16.23 3.12 11.26
N PRO A 23 -15.81 3.75 12.38
CA PRO A 23 -14.50 3.48 12.91
C PRO A 23 -14.52 2.03 13.40
N GLY A 24 -13.62 1.22 12.86
CA GLY A 24 -13.50 -0.19 13.26
C GLY A 24 -14.21 -1.18 12.34
N LEU A 25 -14.02 -1.05 11.02
CA LEU A 25 -13.91 -2.30 10.25
C LEU A 25 -12.63 -2.97 10.75
N LEU A 26 -12.77 -3.81 11.78
CA LEU A 26 -11.70 -4.69 12.24
C LEU A 26 -11.42 -5.65 11.08
N PHE A 27 -10.47 -5.29 10.22
CA PHE A 27 -9.77 -6.26 9.40
C PHE A 27 -9.01 -7.12 10.38
N ASN A 28 -9.65 -8.20 10.80
CA ASN A 28 -8.98 -9.28 11.50
C ASN A 28 -7.89 -9.73 10.54
N ILE A 29 -6.62 -9.41 10.85
CA ILE A 29 -5.46 -9.98 10.15
C ILE A 29 -5.62 -11.46 10.37
N ASP A 30 -6.20 -12.12 9.37
CA ASP A 30 -6.60 -13.49 9.47
C ASP A 30 -5.34 -14.33 9.45
N SER A 31 -4.81 -14.63 10.65
CA SER A 31 -3.67 -15.53 10.83
C SER A 31 -3.87 -16.90 10.19
N SER A 32 -5.09 -17.27 9.77
CA SER A 32 -5.35 -18.48 8.98
C SER A 32 -4.94 -18.37 7.50
N LYS A 33 -4.56 -17.18 7.05
CA LYS A 33 -3.99 -16.90 5.72
C LYS A 33 -2.47 -16.73 5.73
N ASP A 34 -1.81 -16.96 6.86
CA ASP A 34 -0.36 -16.99 6.91
C ASP A 34 0.14 -18.30 6.28
N CYS A 35 0.56 -18.23 5.02
CA CYS A 35 0.97 -19.41 4.28
C CYS A 35 2.31 -19.96 4.80
N GLU A 36 3.16 -19.15 5.45
CA GLU A 36 4.38 -19.62 6.13
C GLU A 36 4.92 -18.65 7.22
N ASN A 37 5.46 -19.21 8.30
CA ASN A 37 6.11 -18.46 9.38
C ASN A 37 7.59 -18.12 9.06
N GLY A 38 7.83 -17.08 8.28
CA GLY A 38 9.18 -16.47 8.13
C GLY A 38 9.44 -15.35 9.16
N SER A 39 10.71 -15.07 9.50
CA SER A 39 11.04 -14.06 10.52
C SER A 39 12.28 -13.20 10.24
N GLY A 40 12.76 -13.11 8.99
CA GLY A 40 14.02 -12.41 8.68
C GLY A 40 13.80 -11.16 7.82
N TYR A 41 14.36 -10.02 8.25
CA TYR A 41 14.40 -8.75 7.49
C TYR A 41 15.80 -8.16 7.54
N THR A 42 16.18 -7.48 6.45
CA THR A 42 17.04 -6.30 6.54
C THR A 42 16.14 -5.07 6.61
N LEU A 43 16.58 -4.06 7.36
CA LEU A 43 15.90 -2.77 7.43
C LEU A 43 16.76 -1.73 6.72
N PHE A 44 16.13 -0.76 6.09
CA PHE A 44 16.85 0.40 5.61
C PHE A 44 17.24 1.31 6.78
N ASP A 45 18.46 1.85 6.73
CA ASP A 45 18.97 2.79 7.74
C ASP A 45 18.45 4.22 7.48
N PHE A 46 17.19 4.48 7.83
CA PHE A 46 16.60 5.82 7.82
C PHE A 46 15.43 5.95 8.81
N GLU A 47 15.07 7.18 9.15
CA GLU A 47 13.96 7.49 10.06
C GLU A 47 12.83 8.26 9.36
N HIS A 48 11.58 7.89 9.67
CA HIS A 48 10.40 8.67 9.32
C HIS A 48 10.26 9.87 10.24
N ARG A 49 10.42 11.09 9.71
CA ARG A 49 10.31 12.33 10.50
C ARG A 49 8.90 12.90 10.60
N THR A 50 8.01 12.52 9.68
CA THR A 50 6.66 13.07 9.58
C THR A 50 5.68 11.95 9.29
N LEU A 51 4.89 11.60 10.30
CA LEU A 51 3.67 10.82 10.14
C LEU A 51 2.47 11.73 10.42
N PRO A 52 1.33 11.51 9.74
CA PRO A 52 1.14 10.56 8.65
C PRO A 52 1.85 10.97 7.33
N ILE A 53 2.19 9.97 6.53
CA ILE A 53 2.61 10.09 5.13
C ILE A 53 1.41 10.51 4.29
N THR A 54 1.51 11.64 3.59
CA THR A 54 0.48 11.98 2.61
C THR A 54 0.65 11.15 1.36
N TYR A 55 -0.45 10.69 0.77
CA TYR A 55 -0.39 10.05 -0.54
C TYR A 55 -1.30 10.69 -1.59
N SER A 56 -0.92 10.53 -2.86
CA SER A 56 -1.72 10.95 -4.01
C SER A 56 -1.49 10.04 -5.22
N PHE A 57 -2.47 10.03 -6.13
CA PHE A 57 -2.38 9.24 -7.36
C PHE A 57 -2.23 10.15 -8.57
N ASN A 58 -1.30 9.80 -9.46
CA ASN A 58 -1.27 10.37 -10.79
C ASN A 58 -2.60 10.07 -11.53
N SER A 59 -3.04 10.98 -12.39
CA SER A 59 -4.29 10.82 -13.16
C SER A 59 -4.26 9.59 -14.07
N SER A 60 -3.07 9.13 -14.46
CA SER A 60 -2.85 7.92 -15.26
C SER A 60 -3.13 6.60 -14.52
N VAL A 61 -3.18 6.60 -13.18
CA VAL A 61 -3.39 5.38 -12.40
C VAL A 61 -4.85 4.90 -12.56
N PRO A 62 -5.08 3.67 -13.07
CA PRO A 62 -6.42 3.08 -13.19
C PRO A 62 -7.12 2.95 -11.84
N GLN A 63 -8.45 3.03 -11.82
CA GLN A 63 -9.22 2.99 -10.58
C GLN A 63 -8.98 1.69 -9.78
N MET A 64 -8.90 0.54 -10.45
CA MET A 64 -8.61 -0.74 -9.80
C MET A 64 -7.26 -0.74 -9.07
N ILE A 65 -6.23 -0.11 -9.65
CA ILE A 65 -4.93 0.04 -8.98
C ILE A 65 -5.06 0.95 -7.77
N LYS A 66 -5.81 2.06 -7.88
CA LYS A 66 -6.06 2.98 -6.75
C LYS A 66 -6.74 2.27 -5.59
N ASP A 67 -7.80 1.51 -5.87
CA ASP A 67 -8.61 0.86 -4.85
C ASP A 67 -7.77 -0.18 -4.07
N GLN A 68 -7.04 -1.04 -4.79
CA GLN A 68 -6.16 -2.04 -4.17
C GLN A 68 -4.97 -1.41 -3.43
N THR A 69 -4.45 -0.29 -3.94
CA THR A 69 -3.39 0.47 -3.24
C THR A 69 -3.91 1.08 -1.93
N VAL A 70 -5.13 1.60 -1.91
CA VAL A 70 -5.75 2.12 -0.66
C VAL A 70 -5.92 0.99 0.35
N ILE A 71 -6.34 -0.20 -0.09
CA ILE A 71 -6.39 -1.39 0.79
C ILE A 71 -4.99 -1.72 1.33
N ALA A 72 -3.94 -1.66 0.52
CA ALA A 72 -2.57 -1.90 0.96
C ALA A 72 -2.11 -0.89 2.03
N LEU A 73 -2.43 0.39 1.85
CA LEU A 73 -2.15 1.44 2.84
C LEU A 73 -2.88 1.14 4.16
N GLU A 74 -4.17 0.78 4.09
CA GLU A 74 -4.99 0.43 5.25
C GLU A 74 -4.45 -0.80 6.00
N ILE A 75 -3.93 -1.82 5.29
CA ILE A 75 -3.35 -3.00 5.92
C ILE A 75 -2.15 -2.62 6.80
N TRP A 76 -1.25 -1.77 6.31
CA TRP A 76 -0.12 -1.26 7.09
C TRP A 76 -0.57 -0.33 8.22
N ASP A 77 -1.50 0.58 7.94
CA ASP A 77 -2.07 1.53 8.92
C ASP A 77 -2.69 0.81 10.13
N ASN A 78 -3.36 -0.32 9.88
CA ASN A 78 -4.03 -1.11 10.92
C ASN A 78 -3.07 -1.92 11.82
N LEU A 79 -1.75 -1.91 11.58
CA LEU A 79 -0.78 -2.57 12.46
C LEU A 79 -0.50 -1.77 13.74
N ILE A 80 -0.90 -0.51 13.80
CA ILE A 80 -0.48 0.43 14.85
C ILE A 80 -1.60 1.41 15.18
N SER A 81 -1.58 1.99 16.38
CA SER A 81 -2.63 2.93 16.82
C SER A 81 -2.44 4.37 16.30
N ILE A 82 -1.46 4.62 15.44
CA ILE A 82 -1.26 5.93 14.80
C ILE A 82 -1.60 5.86 13.31
N ASN A 83 -2.02 7.00 12.75
CA ASN A 83 -2.17 7.10 11.30
C ASN A 83 -0.78 7.17 10.67
N LEU A 84 -0.40 6.12 9.93
CA LEU A 84 0.74 6.10 9.03
C LEU A 84 0.45 6.87 7.75
N PHE A 85 -0.80 6.86 7.27
CA PHE A 85 -1.14 7.43 5.97
C PHE A 85 -2.35 8.37 6.04
N GLU A 86 -2.30 9.46 5.28
CA GLU A 86 -3.46 10.34 5.12
C GLU A 86 -3.57 10.92 3.71
N ARG A 87 -4.77 11.42 3.39
CA ARG A 87 -5.00 12.15 2.14
C ARG A 87 -4.94 13.66 2.41
N ASN A 88 -4.05 14.35 1.69
CA ASN A 88 -3.91 15.81 1.64
C ASN A 88 -3.23 16.52 2.85
N ASN A 89 -1.94 16.25 3.08
CA ASN A 89 -1.03 17.11 3.85
C ASN A 89 0.27 17.37 3.04
N THR A 90 1.13 18.30 3.44
CA THR A 90 2.13 18.93 2.56
C THR A 90 3.59 18.56 2.83
N ASP A 91 3.90 17.85 3.92
CA ASP A 91 5.28 17.73 4.38
C ASP A 91 6.02 16.50 3.81
N PHE A 92 5.33 15.36 3.65
CA PHE A 92 5.85 14.18 2.95
C PHE A 92 4.78 13.63 2.01
N THR A 93 5.11 13.48 0.72
CA THR A 93 4.16 12.98 -0.28
C THR A 93 4.67 11.71 -0.97
N LEU A 94 3.88 10.65 -0.82
CA LEU A 94 3.93 9.42 -1.60
C LEU A 94 3.07 9.58 -2.87
N PHE A 95 3.71 9.44 -4.03
CA PHE A 95 3.05 9.49 -5.33
C PHE A 95 2.90 8.10 -5.92
N PHE A 96 1.73 7.78 -6.45
CA PHE A 96 1.51 6.55 -7.19
C PHE A 96 1.41 6.83 -8.68
N GLU A 97 2.15 6.07 -9.48
CA GLU A 97 2.17 6.16 -10.94
C GLU A 97 1.92 4.81 -11.60
N HIS A 98 1.33 4.85 -12.80
CA HIS A 98 1.18 3.67 -13.65
C HIS A 98 1.71 4.03 -15.04
N ARG A 99 2.96 3.66 -15.29
CA ARG A 99 3.68 4.06 -16.50
C ARG A 99 4.68 3.01 -16.93
N LYS A 100 5.21 3.18 -18.14
CA LYS A 100 6.32 2.37 -18.61
C LYS A 100 7.60 2.82 -17.89
N ILE A 101 8.37 1.86 -17.41
CA ILE A 101 9.66 2.12 -16.77
C ILE A 101 10.70 2.35 -17.86
N SER A 102 11.35 3.53 -17.84
CA SER A 102 12.31 3.91 -18.87
C SER A 102 13.60 3.09 -18.75
N PRO A 103 14.39 2.98 -19.83
CA PRO A 103 15.73 2.39 -19.72
C PRO A 103 16.63 3.12 -18.73
N GLU A 104 16.44 4.43 -18.53
CA GLU A 104 17.21 5.21 -17.54
C GLU A 104 16.86 4.79 -16.12
N ASP A 105 15.57 4.64 -15.80
CA ASP A 105 15.10 4.16 -14.49
C ASP A 105 15.68 2.76 -14.21
N ARG A 106 15.65 1.85 -15.20
CA ARG A 106 16.21 0.50 -15.05
C ARG A 106 17.70 0.51 -14.74
N LEU A 107 18.46 1.37 -15.42
CA LEU A 107 19.90 1.48 -15.20
C LEU A 107 20.23 2.16 -13.86
N PHE A 108 19.43 3.15 -13.46
CA PHE A 108 19.65 3.91 -12.24
C PHE A 108 19.39 3.05 -10.98
N TYR A 109 18.33 2.23 -11.03
CA TYR A 109 17.92 1.39 -9.91
C TYR A 109 18.42 -0.07 -10.01
N ASP A 110 19.25 -0.40 -11.02
CA ASP A 110 19.70 -1.77 -11.31
C ASP A 110 18.54 -2.80 -11.38
N LEU A 111 17.44 -2.39 -12.02
CA LEU A 111 16.20 -3.17 -12.08
C LEU A 111 16.13 -4.01 -13.36
N ASP A 112 16.16 -5.33 -13.20
CA ASP A 112 16.01 -6.27 -14.31
C ASP A 112 14.52 -6.48 -14.65
N ASN A 113 13.93 -5.51 -15.37
CA ASN A 113 12.52 -5.47 -15.77
C ASN A 113 11.53 -5.67 -14.60
N PRO A 114 11.45 -4.70 -13.67
CA PRO A 114 10.69 -4.85 -12.44
C PRO A 114 9.18 -4.79 -12.70
N ILE A 115 8.40 -5.46 -11.87
CA ILE A 115 6.93 -5.43 -11.89
C ILE A 115 6.41 -4.09 -11.36
N GLY A 116 6.98 -3.64 -10.25
CA GLY A 116 6.83 -2.31 -9.69
C GLY A 116 8.14 -1.90 -9.00
N TYR A 117 8.23 -0.65 -8.57
CA TYR A 117 9.31 -0.22 -7.70
C TYR A 117 8.92 1.03 -6.89
N ALA A 118 9.52 1.19 -5.72
CA ALA A 118 9.50 2.39 -4.92
C ALA A 118 10.79 3.22 -5.13
N ASP A 119 10.63 4.42 -5.68
CA ASP A 119 11.65 5.46 -5.71
C ASP A 119 11.53 6.33 -4.46
N ILE A 120 12.56 6.35 -3.61
CA ILE A 120 12.52 7.11 -2.36
C ILE A 120 13.63 8.14 -2.34
N TYR A 121 13.25 9.43 -2.27
CA TYR A 121 14.23 10.50 -2.24
C TYR A 121 14.64 10.83 -0.82
N ARG A 122 15.95 10.87 -0.63
CA ARG A 122 16.62 11.07 0.66
C ARG A 122 17.28 12.44 0.70
N ASN A 123 17.09 13.15 1.79
CA ASN A 123 17.94 14.27 2.16
C ASN A 123 18.83 13.86 3.33
N ARG A 124 20.11 14.19 3.22
CA ARG A 124 21.04 14.05 4.33
C ARG A 124 20.89 15.23 5.27
N SER A 125 20.78 14.97 6.57
CA SER A 125 20.85 16.01 7.60
C SER A 125 22.12 16.85 7.44
N ASN A 126 22.06 18.15 7.73
CA ASN A 126 23.21 19.06 7.67
C ASN A 126 24.41 18.62 8.53
N ASN A 127 24.17 17.75 9.52
CA ASN A 127 25.21 17.20 10.38
C ASN A 127 25.76 15.85 9.89
N GLY A 128 25.20 15.27 8.82
CA GLY A 128 25.63 14.00 8.24
C GLY A 128 25.18 12.75 9.01
N ASP A 129 24.45 12.92 10.11
CA ASP A 129 24.16 11.83 11.05
C ASP A 129 23.05 10.88 10.57
N PHE A 130 22.04 11.37 9.83
CA PHE A 130 20.92 10.55 9.34
C PHE A 130 20.35 11.07 8.02
N ASP A 131 19.91 10.15 7.16
CA ASP A 131 19.11 10.44 5.97
C ASP A 131 17.62 10.41 6.35
N TYR A 132 16.83 11.38 5.89
CA TYR A 132 15.38 11.39 6.04
C TYR A 132 14.70 11.58 4.69
N PHE A 133 13.49 11.05 4.56
CA PHE A 133 12.72 11.18 3.33
C PHE A 133 11.85 12.43 3.32
N TYR A 134 11.61 12.95 2.12
CA TYR A 134 10.68 14.06 1.91
C TYR A 134 9.67 13.77 0.79
N ASN A 135 9.93 12.79 -0.07
CA ASN A 135 8.94 12.25 -1.00
C ASN A 135 9.30 10.82 -1.42
N ALA A 136 8.31 10.10 -1.93
CA ALA A 136 8.46 8.78 -2.52
C ALA A 136 7.55 8.65 -3.74
N THR A 137 7.91 7.81 -4.70
CA THR A 137 7.07 7.45 -5.85
C THR A 137 7.01 5.94 -5.99
N ILE A 138 5.82 5.35 -5.97
CA ILE A 138 5.61 3.95 -6.32
C ILE A 138 5.11 3.88 -7.76
N VAL A 139 5.79 3.10 -8.59
CA VAL A 139 5.47 2.93 -10.01
C VAL A 139 5.00 1.50 -10.27
N PHE A 140 3.79 1.36 -10.80
CA PHE A 140 3.29 0.13 -11.39
C PHE A 140 3.67 0.07 -12.87
N ASN A 141 4.38 -0.98 -13.31
CA ASN A 141 4.95 -1.06 -14.66
C ASN A 141 3.91 -1.47 -15.72
N LEU A 142 3.71 -0.61 -16.73
CA LEU A 142 2.79 -0.88 -17.86
C LEU A 142 3.13 -2.12 -18.72
N ASP A 143 4.33 -2.70 -18.57
CA ASP A 143 4.68 -3.94 -19.27
C ASP A 143 4.00 -5.20 -18.67
N TYR A 144 3.31 -5.06 -17.53
CA TYR A 144 2.58 -6.12 -16.82
C TYR A 144 1.07 -5.89 -16.82
N GLN A 145 0.30 -6.98 -16.74
CA GLN A 145 -1.14 -6.92 -16.54
C GLN A 145 -1.45 -7.02 -15.05
N PHE A 146 -2.12 -6.01 -14.52
CA PHE A 146 -2.47 -5.92 -13.11
C PHE A 146 -3.95 -6.24 -12.90
N GLU A 147 -4.24 -7.15 -11.98
CA GLU A 147 -5.60 -7.58 -11.65
C GLU A 147 -5.75 -7.71 -10.12
N ASP A 148 -7.00 -7.72 -9.64
CA ASP A 148 -7.34 -8.16 -8.29
C ASP A 148 -7.58 -9.68 -8.32
N LEU A 149 -6.59 -10.45 -7.88
CA LEU A 149 -6.61 -11.91 -7.97
C LEU A 149 -7.12 -12.55 -6.67
N GLU A 150 -7.73 -13.72 -6.76
CA GLU A 150 -8.16 -14.45 -5.57
C GLU A 150 -6.95 -14.94 -4.75
N PHE A 151 -7.06 -14.87 -3.42
CA PHE A 151 -6.01 -15.34 -2.51
C PHE A 151 -5.78 -16.85 -2.64
N SER A 152 -4.51 -17.26 -2.73
CA SER A 152 -4.10 -18.66 -2.72
C SER A 152 -2.73 -18.81 -2.06
N CYS A 153 -2.56 -19.82 -1.21
CA CYS A 153 -1.25 -20.23 -0.68
C CYS A 153 -0.41 -21.02 -1.69
N ASN A 154 -0.96 -21.35 -2.86
CA ASN A 154 -0.21 -22.09 -3.86
C ASN A 154 0.69 -21.14 -4.66
N ILE A 155 1.99 -21.19 -4.37
CA ILE A 155 3.05 -20.44 -5.07
C ILE A 155 3.01 -20.67 -6.60
N TRP A 156 2.45 -21.80 -7.05
CA TRP A 156 2.37 -22.14 -8.48
C TRP A 156 1.14 -21.59 -9.19
N ASP A 157 0.11 -21.11 -8.48
CA ASP A 157 -1.08 -20.53 -9.12
C ASP A 157 -0.74 -19.20 -9.85
N SER A 158 0.28 -18.48 -9.38
CA SER A 158 0.75 -17.22 -9.97
C SER A 158 1.61 -17.41 -11.23
N ILE A 159 2.32 -18.54 -11.33
CA ILE A 159 3.27 -18.84 -12.42
C ILE A 159 2.55 -19.29 -13.70
N LEU A 160 1.32 -19.80 -13.59
CA LEU A 160 0.65 -20.53 -14.67
C LEU A 160 -0.25 -19.69 -15.59
N SER A 161 -0.44 -18.38 -15.33
CA SER A 161 -1.24 -17.51 -16.19
C SER A 161 -0.42 -16.33 -16.72
N ASN A 162 -0.54 -16.06 -18.02
CA ASN A 162 0.26 -15.09 -18.77
C ASN A 162 0.38 -13.71 -18.10
N LYS A 163 1.51 -13.43 -17.41
CA LYS A 163 1.94 -12.08 -16.97
C LYS A 163 0.89 -11.27 -16.19
N THR A 164 -0.09 -11.93 -15.58
CA THR A 164 -1.05 -11.29 -14.70
C THR A 164 -0.50 -11.28 -13.28
N VAL A 165 -0.50 -10.11 -12.67
CA VAL A 165 0.07 -9.87 -11.34
C VAL A 165 -1.01 -9.27 -10.45
N ASP A 166 -1.03 -9.74 -9.20
CA ASP A 166 -1.92 -9.22 -8.17
C ASP A 166 -1.50 -7.82 -7.72
N ILE A 167 -2.41 -6.85 -7.82
CA ILE A 167 -2.11 -5.46 -7.45
C ILE A 167 -1.78 -5.34 -5.97
N LEU A 168 -2.58 -5.97 -5.10
CA LEU A 168 -2.44 -5.81 -3.64
C LEU A 168 -1.09 -6.34 -3.15
N SER A 169 -0.63 -7.47 -3.68
CA SER A 169 0.68 -8.04 -3.39
C SER A 169 1.82 -7.06 -3.72
N ILE A 170 1.78 -6.43 -4.89
CA ILE A 170 2.80 -5.45 -5.31
C ILE A 170 2.69 -4.17 -4.48
N ALA A 171 1.48 -3.65 -4.28
CA ALA A 171 1.27 -2.44 -3.48
C ALA A 171 1.79 -2.61 -2.04
N LEU A 172 1.52 -3.75 -1.38
CA LEU A 172 2.02 -4.02 -0.04
C LEU A 172 3.55 -4.06 0.02
N HIS A 173 4.18 -4.72 -0.96
CA HIS A 173 5.64 -4.79 -1.08
C HIS A 173 6.27 -3.40 -1.22
N GLU A 174 5.81 -2.62 -2.20
CA GLU A 174 6.39 -1.31 -2.47
C GLU A 174 6.12 -0.30 -1.33
N ILE A 175 4.96 -0.38 -0.66
CA ILE A 175 4.68 0.42 0.54
C ILE A 175 5.60 -0.02 1.70
N GLY A 176 5.92 -1.30 1.81
CA GLY A 176 6.90 -1.79 2.79
C GLY A 176 8.26 -1.10 2.64
N HIS A 177 8.74 -0.90 1.40
CA HIS A 177 9.93 -0.11 1.13
C HIS A 177 9.79 1.34 1.56
N VAL A 178 8.66 1.98 1.25
CA VAL A 178 8.37 3.36 1.71
C VAL A 178 8.42 3.42 3.25
N LEU A 179 7.91 2.40 3.94
CA LEU A 179 7.92 2.31 5.39
C LEU A 179 9.30 1.97 5.99
N GLY A 180 10.26 1.45 5.21
CA GLY A 180 11.63 1.18 5.65
C GLY A 180 12.03 -0.28 5.76
N LEU A 181 11.17 -1.18 5.31
CA LEU A 181 11.53 -2.58 5.14
C LEU A 181 12.38 -2.73 3.88
N ASP A 182 13.54 -3.36 4.01
CA ASP A 182 14.35 -3.81 2.88
C ASP A 182 13.93 -5.24 2.48
N HIS A 183 14.43 -5.70 1.35
CA HIS A 183 14.15 -7.03 0.86
C HIS A 183 14.54 -8.13 1.85
N THR A 184 13.74 -9.17 1.91
CA THR A 184 14.09 -10.41 2.60
C THR A 184 14.37 -11.53 1.59
N LEU A 185 15.28 -12.44 1.95
CA LEU A 185 15.53 -13.65 1.15
C LEU A 185 14.47 -14.74 1.38
N MET A 186 13.53 -14.50 2.30
CA MET A 186 12.43 -15.43 2.59
C MET A 186 11.32 -15.24 1.56
N TYR A 187 11.21 -16.16 0.61
CA TYR A 187 10.23 -16.09 -0.49
C TYR A 187 8.76 -16.05 -0.03
N SER A 188 8.47 -16.53 1.17
CA SER A 188 7.12 -16.51 1.73
C SER A 188 6.67 -15.18 2.32
N LEU A 189 7.58 -14.21 2.44
CA LEU A 189 7.27 -12.91 3.04
C LEU A 189 6.93 -11.88 1.95
N THR A 190 6.15 -10.86 2.32
CA THR A 190 5.74 -9.80 1.38
C THR A 190 6.95 -9.08 0.80
N MET A 191 8.00 -8.86 1.59
CA MET A 191 9.23 -8.17 1.14
C MET A 191 10.22 -9.06 0.36
N SER A 192 9.82 -10.26 -0.07
CA SER A 192 10.62 -11.03 -1.04
C SER A 192 10.75 -10.25 -2.36
N PRO A 193 11.97 -10.05 -2.90
CA PRO A 193 12.19 -9.29 -4.14
C PRO A 193 11.59 -9.96 -5.39
N SER A 194 11.24 -11.24 -5.29
CA SER A 194 10.56 -11.96 -6.34
C SER A 194 9.08 -12.05 -6.02
N TYR A 195 8.23 -11.74 -7.00
CA TYR A 195 6.80 -12.03 -6.92
C TYR A 195 6.57 -13.53 -6.96
N GLN A 196 5.90 -14.04 -5.93
CA GLN A 196 5.64 -15.47 -5.73
C GLN A 196 4.13 -15.78 -5.81
N GLY A 197 3.27 -14.77 -5.78
CA GLY A 197 1.84 -14.93 -5.97
C GLY A 197 0.98 -14.22 -4.93
N THR A 198 -0.30 -14.58 -4.93
CA THR A 198 -1.33 -13.87 -4.16
C THR A 198 -1.23 -14.06 -2.65
N PHE A 199 -0.41 -14.98 -2.15
CA PHE A 199 -0.14 -15.07 -0.72
C PHE A 199 0.64 -13.85 -0.18
N GLN A 200 1.38 -13.14 -1.03
CA GLN A 200 2.08 -11.90 -0.64
C GLN A 200 1.13 -10.71 -0.43
N LYS A 201 -0.18 -10.89 -0.64
CA LYS A 201 -1.22 -9.89 -0.34
C LYS A 201 -1.58 -9.80 1.15
N THR A 202 -0.98 -10.64 1.98
CA THR A 202 -1.14 -10.65 3.43
C THR A 202 0.22 -10.49 4.08
N LEU A 203 0.27 -9.80 5.23
CA LEU A 203 1.50 -9.66 6.00
C LEU A 203 1.72 -10.90 6.85
N ALA A 204 2.82 -11.61 6.62
CA ALA A 204 3.22 -12.72 7.48
C ALA A 204 3.84 -12.19 8.78
N GLN A 205 4.01 -13.06 9.78
CA GLN A 205 4.56 -12.64 11.08
C GLN A 205 5.93 -11.96 10.95
N GLY A 206 6.73 -12.35 9.96
CA GLY A 206 7.99 -11.69 9.65
C GLY A 206 7.79 -10.21 9.28
N ASP A 207 6.86 -9.91 8.37
CA ASP A 207 6.58 -8.54 7.91
C ASP A 207 6.19 -7.65 9.10
N ILE A 208 5.35 -8.19 9.98
CA ILE A 208 4.91 -7.52 11.21
C ILE A 208 6.10 -7.28 12.16
N ASN A 209 7.00 -8.25 12.30
CA ASN A 209 8.17 -8.10 13.17
C ASN A 209 9.11 -7.00 12.64
N GLY A 210 9.43 -7.02 11.34
CA GLY A 210 10.26 -5.97 10.72
C GLY A 210 9.62 -4.59 10.84
N PHE A 211 8.31 -4.51 10.65
CA PHE A 211 7.56 -3.26 10.87
C PHE A 211 7.64 -2.79 12.33
N ASN A 212 7.48 -3.69 13.29
CA ASN A 212 7.56 -3.37 14.71
C ASN A 212 8.96 -2.96 15.17
N GLU A 213 10.03 -3.39 14.49
CA GLU A 213 11.38 -2.87 14.75
C GLU A 213 11.51 -1.39 14.39
N LEU A 214 10.75 -0.91 13.39
CA LEU A 214 10.72 0.48 12.95
C LEU A 214 9.73 1.34 13.74
N PHE A 215 8.54 0.80 14.03
CA PHE A 215 7.42 1.57 14.57
C PHE A 215 6.89 1.08 15.91
N GLY A 216 7.36 -0.04 16.47
CA GLY A 216 6.79 -0.62 17.70
C GLY A 216 6.91 0.25 18.97
N GLY A 217 7.67 1.35 18.91
CA GLY A 217 7.70 2.38 19.95
C GLY A 217 6.52 3.36 19.92
N TYR A 218 5.75 3.37 18.83
CA TYR A 218 4.46 4.03 18.73
C TYR A 218 3.41 2.96 19.07
N GLU A 219 2.85 2.98 20.27
CA GLU A 219 2.12 1.81 20.83
C GLU A 219 0.99 1.28 19.91
N ILE A 220 0.82 -0.06 19.94
CA ILE A 220 -0.27 -0.85 19.32
C ILE A 220 -1.54 -0.72 20.15
#